data_AF-A0A7M3MXA4-F1
#
_entry.id   AF-A0A7M3MXA4-F1
#
_cell.length_a   1.000
_cell.length_b   1.000
_cell.length_c   1.000
_cell.angle_alpha   90.00
_cell.angle_beta   90.00
_cell.angle_gamma   90.00
#
_symmetry.space_group_name_H-M   'P 1'
#
loop_
_entity.id
_entity.type
_entity.pdbx_description
1 polymer ?
#
loop_
_entity_poly.entity_id
_entity_poly.type
_entity_poly.pdbx_seq_one_letter_code
_entity_poly.pdbx_strand_id
1 'polypeptide(L)'
;MRVTGLVIFVMVIFSACSIFKVSGGEEVVESDCTERATVKSFSNVPGCQFLIELEDGTKLQSIEGLRGYGPVSDGAVVMIDYEVQEGTRSLCRETDLVVSISCMDVLTFPEEECADKTTVFNRNWFRNAKTFSNATALRYHHTDSVNYFSFEGDRPMLFNCYGKMECTRLNYDPGSRCDVLLNTMETARIIWAENK
;
A
#
# COMPACT_ATOMS: atom_id res chain seq x y z
N MET A 1 -57.01 -57.75 -23.78
CA MET A 1 -56.87 -58.03 -22.34
C MET A 1 -55.89 -57.04 -21.74
N ARG A 2 -56.33 -56.30 -20.72
CA ARG A 2 -55.54 -55.30 -19.99
C ARG A 2 -54.59 -56.02 -19.03
N VAL A 3 -53.31 -55.67 -19.03
CA VAL A 3 -52.41 -55.93 -17.90
C VAL A 3 -51.75 -54.60 -17.54
N THR A 4 -52.19 -54.07 -16.41
CA THR A 4 -51.64 -52.93 -15.67
C THR A 4 -50.27 -53.29 -15.12
N GLY A 5 -49.23 -52.57 -15.56
CA GLY A 5 -47.87 -52.63 -15.02
C GLY A 5 -47.52 -51.33 -14.32
N LEU A 6 -47.13 -51.48 -13.06
CA LEU A 6 -46.97 -50.48 -12.00
C LEU A 6 -45.49 -50.04 -11.90
N VAL A 7 -45.23 -48.72 -11.78
CA VAL A 7 -44.10 -48.05 -11.06
C VAL A 7 -42.70 -48.32 -11.66
N ILE A 8 -41.85 -47.32 -11.91
CA ILE A 8 -40.97 -46.62 -10.96
C ILE A 8 -40.59 -45.25 -11.56
N PHE A 9 -40.80 -44.20 -10.76
CA PHE A 9 -40.39 -42.83 -11.01
C PHE A 9 -38.90 -42.70 -10.63
N VAL A 10 -37.99 -42.58 -11.61
CA VAL A 10 -36.58 -42.27 -11.35
C VAL A 10 -36.40 -40.75 -11.48
N MET A 11 -36.43 -40.08 -10.33
CA MET A 11 -36.16 -38.65 -10.20
C MET A 11 -34.64 -38.43 -10.23
N VAL A 12 -34.09 -38.18 -11.43
CA VAL A 12 -32.69 -37.77 -11.59
C VAL A 12 -32.59 -36.28 -11.25
N ILE A 13 -32.10 -36.00 -10.04
CA ILE A 13 -31.72 -34.65 -9.61
C ILE A 13 -30.41 -34.30 -10.33
N PHE A 14 -30.50 -33.57 -11.44
CA PHE A 14 -29.33 -32.89 -12.00
C PHE A 14 -28.98 -31.73 -11.09
N SER A 15 -27.90 -31.93 -10.34
CA SER A 15 -27.22 -30.93 -9.52
C SER A 15 -27.05 -29.62 -10.28
N ALA A 16 -27.56 -28.55 -9.67
CA ALA A 16 -27.21 -27.19 -10.03
C ALA A 16 -25.70 -27.01 -9.85
N CYS A 17 -24.96 -26.93 -10.95
CA CYS A 17 -23.66 -26.27 -10.96
C CYS A 17 -23.93 -24.77 -10.83
N SER A 18 -24.02 -24.29 -9.59
CA SER A 18 -23.80 -22.88 -9.28
C SER A 18 -22.37 -22.57 -9.74
N ILE A 19 -22.26 -21.96 -10.91
CA ILE A 19 -21.05 -21.27 -11.35
C ILE A 19 -20.79 -20.21 -10.28
N PHE A 20 -19.91 -20.52 -9.33
CA PHE A 20 -19.27 -19.53 -8.49
C PHE A 20 -18.43 -18.67 -9.44
N LYS A 21 -19.04 -17.61 -9.98
CA LYS A 21 -18.28 -16.43 -10.38
C LYS A 21 -17.67 -15.91 -9.08
N VAL A 22 -16.41 -16.28 -8.86
CA VAL A 22 -15.52 -15.51 -7.99
C VAL A 22 -15.35 -14.17 -8.71
N SER A 23 -16.23 -13.22 -8.42
CA SER A 23 -15.91 -11.82 -8.66
C SER A 23 -14.78 -11.52 -7.69
N GLY A 24 -13.55 -11.46 -8.21
CA GLY A 24 -12.50 -10.66 -7.59
C GLY A 24 -12.99 -9.22 -7.63
N GLY A 25 -13.80 -8.85 -6.64
CA GLY A 25 -13.94 -7.47 -6.27
C GLY A 25 -12.65 -7.12 -5.55
N GLU A 26 -11.86 -6.23 -6.13
CA GLU A 26 -11.08 -5.31 -5.31
C GLU A 26 -12.03 -4.80 -4.22
N GLU A 27 -11.75 -5.12 -2.97
CA GLU A 27 -12.33 -4.41 -1.85
C GLU A 27 -11.93 -2.95 -2.06
N VAL A 28 -12.89 -2.14 -2.52
CA VAL A 28 -12.75 -0.69 -2.53
C VAL A 28 -12.55 -0.33 -1.06
N VAL A 29 -11.33 0.04 -0.71
CA VAL A 29 -11.04 0.61 0.60
C VAL A 29 -11.88 1.87 0.66
N GLU A 30 -12.99 1.80 1.37
CA GLU A 30 -13.87 2.93 1.60
C GLU A 30 -13.07 3.92 2.45
N SER A 31 -12.73 5.06 1.84
CA SER A 31 -11.97 6.13 2.48
C SER A 31 -12.96 7.13 3.08
N ASP A 32 -12.65 7.61 4.29
CA ASP A 32 -13.43 8.65 4.95
C ASP A 32 -13.09 10.06 4.44
N CYS A 33 -12.01 10.21 3.66
CA CYS A 33 -11.61 11.50 3.09
C CYS A 33 -12.32 11.78 1.75
N THR A 34 -12.51 13.05 1.40
CA THR A 34 -13.43 13.43 0.31
C THR A 34 -12.78 13.75 -1.02
N GLU A 35 -11.55 14.27 -1.03
CA GLU A 35 -10.90 14.76 -2.26
C GLU A 35 -9.87 13.78 -2.81
N ARG A 36 -9.99 13.42 -4.09
CA ARG A 36 -9.03 12.54 -4.75
C ARG A 36 -7.84 13.33 -5.28
N ALA A 37 -6.64 12.82 -5.06
CA ALA A 37 -5.41 13.48 -5.51
C ALA A 37 -4.28 12.50 -5.81
N THR A 38 -3.21 13.02 -6.42
CA THR A 38 -1.98 12.27 -6.69
C THR A 38 -0.79 12.93 -6.00
N VAL A 39 0.04 12.13 -5.34
CA VAL A 39 1.28 12.60 -4.72
C VAL A 39 2.35 12.71 -5.80
N LYS A 40 3.03 13.85 -5.88
CA LYS A 40 4.07 14.12 -6.86
C LYS A 40 5.38 14.50 -6.19
N SER A 41 6.47 13.87 -6.60
CA SER A 41 7.81 14.22 -6.15
C SER A 41 8.35 15.41 -6.94
N PHE A 42 8.76 16.44 -6.20
CA PHE A 42 9.48 17.60 -6.71
C PHE A 42 10.84 17.71 -6.04
N SER A 43 11.43 16.57 -5.68
CA SER A 43 12.71 16.49 -4.93
C SER A 43 13.89 17.16 -5.66
N ASN A 44 13.78 17.40 -6.96
CA ASN A 44 14.74 18.12 -7.80
C ASN A 44 14.56 19.65 -7.77
N VAL A 45 13.51 20.17 -7.14
CA VAL A 45 13.23 21.59 -7.01
C VAL A 45 13.54 22.05 -5.57
N PRO A 46 14.39 23.06 -5.37
CA PRO A 46 14.71 23.57 -4.04
C PRO A 46 13.46 23.99 -3.27
N GLY A 47 13.35 23.55 -2.01
CA GLY A 47 12.20 23.86 -1.15
C GLY A 47 10.97 22.98 -1.40
N CYS A 48 11.00 22.11 -2.41
CA CYS A 48 9.95 21.16 -2.71
C CYS A 48 10.39 19.74 -2.31
N GLN A 49 9.47 18.95 -1.76
CA GLN A 49 9.68 17.51 -1.54
C GLN A 49 8.56 16.74 -2.23
N PHE A 50 7.40 16.65 -1.59
CA PHE A 50 6.19 16.11 -2.17
C PHE A 50 5.12 17.20 -2.19
N LEU A 51 4.43 17.30 -3.31
CA LEU A 51 3.20 18.07 -3.43
C LEU A 51 2.05 17.08 -3.68
N ILE A 52 0.85 17.50 -3.30
CA ILE A 52 -0.37 16.77 -3.64
C ILE A 52 -1.03 17.53 -4.78
N GLU A 53 -1.24 16.85 -5.90
CA GLU A 53 -1.89 17.41 -7.09
C GLU A 53 -3.33 16.92 -7.13
N LEU A 54 -4.28 17.86 -7.02
CA LEU A 54 -5.71 17.60 -7.17
C LEU A 54 -6.05 17.24 -8.62
N GLU A 55 -7.26 16.72 -8.86
CA GLU A 55 -7.70 16.36 -10.22
C GLU A 55 -7.75 17.56 -11.19
N ASP A 56 -7.91 18.77 -10.68
CA ASP A 56 -7.89 20.01 -11.47
C ASP A 56 -6.48 20.54 -11.76
N GLY A 57 -5.43 19.88 -11.25
CA GLY A 57 -4.03 20.24 -11.41
C GLY A 57 -3.48 21.20 -10.35
N THR A 58 -4.30 21.63 -9.38
CA THR A 58 -3.89 22.46 -8.25
C THR A 58 -2.90 21.70 -7.37
N LYS A 59 -1.76 22.34 -7.06
CA LYS A 59 -0.67 21.75 -6.26
C LYS A 59 -0.67 22.27 -4.85
N LEU A 60 -0.87 21.35 -3.91
CA LEU A 60 -0.94 21.62 -2.49
C LEU A 60 0.38 21.26 -1.80
N GLN A 61 0.87 22.15 -0.95
CA GLN A 61 1.95 21.86 -0.02
C GLN A 61 1.41 21.76 1.41
N SER A 62 1.60 20.61 2.04
CA SER A 62 1.32 20.44 3.46
C SER A 62 2.33 21.21 4.33
N ILE A 63 1.85 21.98 5.29
CA ILE A 63 2.69 22.66 6.29
C ILE A 63 3.42 21.69 7.22
N GLU A 64 2.84 20.52 7.48
CA GLU A 64 3.38 19.48 8.35
C GLU A 64 4.14 18.39 7.56
N GLY A 65 4.15 18.52 6.22
CA GLY A 65 4.56 17.46 5.32
C GLY A 65 3.60 16.26 5.36
N LEU A 66 4.05 15.11 4.87
CA LEU A 66 3.23 13.89 4.78
C LEU A 66 3.65 12.80 5.78
N ARG A 67 4.46 13.16 6.78
CA ARG A 67 5.11 12.18 7.67
C ARG A 67 4.14 11.49 8.64
N GLY A 68 2.93 12.02 8.82
CA GLY A 68 1.88 11.47 9.70
C GLY A 68 0.98 10.42 9.05
N TYR A 69 0.92 10.34 7.72
CA TYR A 69 -0.05 9.51 6.98
C TYR A 69 0.55 8.20 6.47
N GLY A 70 1.70 7.80 7.02
CA GLY A 70 2.42 6.61 6.61
C GLY A 70 3.34 6.84 5.40
N PRO A 71 3.87 5.75 4.82
CA PRO A 71 4.79 5.84 3.69
C PRO A 71 4.05 6.25 2.41
N VAL A 72 4.35 7.45 1.91
CA VAL A 72 3.80 8.00 0.67
C VAL A 72 4.92 8.14 -0.37
N SER A 73 4.64 7.81 -1.63
CA SER A 73 5.61 7.89 -2.74
C SER A 73 5.09 8.73 -3.89
N ASP A 74 6.01 9.11 -4.78
CA ASP A 74 5.62 9.69 -6.07
C ASP A 74 4.64 8.79 -6.81
N GLY A 75 3.64 9.39 -7.45
CA GLY A 75 2.54 8.77 -8.17
C GLY A 75 1.48 8.05 -7.32
N ALA A 76 1.58 8.08 -5.99
CA ALA A 76 0.55 7.47 -5.13
C ALA A 76 -0.78 8.22 -5.28
N VAL A 77 -1.87 7.48 -5.46
CA VAL A 77 -3.23 8.05 -5.47
C VAL A 77 -3.74 8.03 -4.04
N VAL A 78 -4.24 9.16 -3.60
CA VAL A 78 -4.70 9.40 -2.23
C VAL A 78 -6.10 10.00 -2.24
N MET A 79 -6.87 9.75 -1.18
CA MET A 79 -7.99 10.60 -0.79
C MET A 79 -7.51 11.50 0.33
N ILE A 80 -7.92 12.76 0.35
CA ILE A 80 -7.52 13.74 1.36
C ILE A 80 -8.69 14.63 1.78
N ASP A 81 -8.59 15.18 2.98
CA ASP A 81 -9.29 16.41 3.37
C ASP A 81 -8.23 17.42 3.81
N TYR A 82 -8.47 18.70 3.53
CA TYR A 82 -7.49 19.73 3.83
C TYR A 82 -8.14 21.09 4.12
N GLU A 83 -7.37 21.92 4.83
CA GLU A 83 -7.71 23.31 5.15
C GLU A 83 -6.63 24.25 4.60
N VAL A 84 -7.03 25.23 3.81
CA VAL A 84 -6.13 26.24 3.26
C VAL A 84 -5.58 27.13 4.38
N GLN A 85 -4.27 27.31 4.41
CA GLN A 85 -3.57 28.12 5.40
C GLN A 85 -3.24 29.50 4.83
N GLU A 86 -4.16 30.44 5.04
CA GLU A 86 -3.98 31.82 4.56
C GLU A 86 -2.75 32.51 5.17
N GLY A 87 -2.11 33.39 4.39
CA GLY A 87 -0.95 34.16 4.83
C GLY A 87 0.36 33.37 4.94
N THR A 88 0.33 32.04 4.76
CA THR A 88 1.53 31.19 4.75
C THR A 88 2.15 31.17 3.37
N ARG A 89 3.46 31.40 3.28
CA ARG A 89 4.21 31.32 2.02
C ARG A 89 4.96 30.01 1.91
N SER A 90 4.81 29.38 0.75
CA SER A 90 5.59 28.21 0.37
C SER A 90 7.04 28.59 0.04
N LEU A 91 7.99 27.73 0.43
CA LEU A 91 9.36 27.75 -0.12
C LEU A 91 9.46 27.03 -1.47
N CYS A 92 8.47 26.22 -1.80
CA CYS A 92 8.36 25.48 -3.05
C CYS A 92 7.60 26.31 -4.10
N ARG A 93 8.30 26.74 -5.15
CA ARG A 93 7.71 27.61 -6.19
C ARG A 93 6.63 26.96 -7.04
N GLU A 94 6.57 25.64 -7.04
CA GLU A 94 5.54 24.86 -7.73
C GLU A 94 4.25 24.74 -6.92
N THR A 95 4.16 25.37 -5.74
CA THR A 95 2.98 25.31 -4.88
C THR A 95 1.97 26.38 -5.27
N ASP A 96 0.72 25.97 -5.48
CA ASP A 96 -0.40 26.87 -5.66
C ASP A 96 -0.99 27.27 -4.30
N LEU A 97 -1.20 26.29 -3.41
CA LEU A 97 -1.78 26.50 -2.09
C LEU A 97 -0.98 25.80 -0.98
N VAL A 98 -0.85 26.49 0.15
CA VAL A 98 -0.32 25.92 1.38
C VAL A 98 -1.50 25.45 2.24
N VAL A 99 -1.48 24.20 2.68
CA VAL A 99 -2.60 23.55 3.35
C VAL A 99 -2.17 22.81 4.60
N SER A 100 -3.11 22.60 5.53
CA SER A 100 -3.04 21.58 6.56
C SER A 100 -3.90 20.41 6.14
N ILE A 101 -3.37 19.19 6.19
CA ILE A 101 -4.14 17.99 5.82
C ILE A 101 -4.82 17.49 7.09
N SER A 102 -6.14 17.27 7.05
CA SER A 102 -6.89 16.75 8.20
C SER A 102 -7.14 15.25 8.06
N CYS A 103 -7.22 14.75 6.82
CA CYS A 103 -7.43 13.35 6.48
C CYS A 103 -6.55 12.97 5.28
N MET A 104 -5.94 11.79 5.29
CA MET A 104 -5.33 11.21 4.10
C MET A 104 -5.36 9.69 4.16
N ASP A 105 -5.92 9.09 3.12
CA ASP A 105 -5.89 7.66 2.86
C ASP A 105 -5.18 7.37 1.54
N VAL A 106 -4.26 6.41 1.53
CA VAL A 106 -3.57 6.00 0.31
C VAL A 106 -4.37 4.89 -0.39
N LEU A 107 -4.92 5.19 -1.56
CA LEU A 107 -5.75 4.25 -2.34
C LEU A 107 -4.88 3.28 -3.13
N THR A 108 -3.94 3.81 -3.92
CA THR A 108 -3.07 3.00 -4.77
C THR A 108 -1.65 3.56 -4.81
N PHE A 109 -0.67 2.67 -4.92
CA PHE A 109 0.71 3.04 -5.24
C PHE A 109 0.91 2.82 -6.74
N PRO A 110 1.69 3.65 -7.45
CA PRO A 110 1.90 3.46 -8.88
C PRO A 110 2.65 2.15 -9.12
N GLU A 111 2.07 1.29 -9.96
CA GLU A 111 2.58 -0.06 -10.23
C GLU A 111 3.93 -0.07 -10.96
N GLU A 112 4.30 1.03 -11.64
CA GLU A 112 5.36 1.03 -12.67
C GLU A 112 6.82 1.02 -12.17
N GLU A 113 7.08 1.14 -10.86
CA GLU A 113 8.44 0.90 -10.34
C GLU A 113 8.43 0.10 -9.05
N CYS A 114 8.17 -1.21 -9.16
CA CYS A 114 8.46 -2.12 -8.07
C CYS A 114 9.97 -2.12 -7.81
N ALA A 115 10.39 -1.49 -6.71
CA ALA A 115 11.80 -1.46 -6.31
C ALA A 115 12.37 -2.89 -6.25
N ASP A 116 13.47 -3.11 -6.95
CA ASP A 116 14.26 -4.32 -6.80
C ASP A 116 15.20 -4.20 -5.59
N LYS A 117 15.85 -5.30 -5.23
CA LYS A 117 16.81 -5.33 -4.12
C LYS A 117 17.99 -4.36 -4.26
N THR A 118 18.28 -3.85 -5.47
CA THR A 118 19.44 -2.96 -5.72
C THR A 118 19.08 -1.49 -5.61
N THR A 119 17.84 -1.14 -5.94
CA THR A 119 17.34 0.23 -5.98
C THR A 119 16.62 0.64 -4.71
N VAL A 120 16.17 -0.31 -3.89
CA VAL A 120 15.40 -0.06 -2.66
C VAL A 120 16.12 0.88 -1.69
N PHE A 121 17.45 0.81 -1.57
CA PHE A 121 18.23 1.63 -0.65
C PHE A 121 18.20 3.13 -0.96
N ASN A 122 17.91 3.48 -2.21
CA ASN A 122 17.81 4.87 -2.66
C ASN A 122 16.40 5.45 -2.45
N ARG A 123 15.41 4.63 -2.06
CA ARG A 123 14.02 5.07 -1.89
C ARG A 123 13.85 5.79 -0.54
N ASN A 124 13.05 6.86 -0.54
CA ASN A 124 12.76 7.65 0.65
C ASN A 124 12.08 6.83 1.75
N TRP A 125 11.06 6.05 1.40
CA TRP A 125 10.32 5.22 2.34
C TRP A 125 11.24 4.20 3.03
N PHE A 126 12.22 3.65 2.31
CA PHE A 126 13.18 2.70 2.86
C PHE A 126 14.03 3.33 3.97
N ARG A 127 14.58 4.52 3.71
CA ARG A 127 15.39 5.25 4.72
C ARG A 127 14.58 5.57 5.97
N ASN A 128 13.34 6.03 5.79
CA ASN A 128 12.44 6.34 6.90
C ASN A 128 12.09 5.07 7.70
N ALA A 129 11.73 3.98 7.02
CA ALA A 129 11.39 2.71 7.64
C ALA A 129 12.57 2.10 8.40
N LYS A 130 13.78 2.15 7.82
CA LYS A 130 15.01 1.69 8.47
C LYS A 130 15.25 2.42 9.80
N THR A 131 15.18 3.75 9.80
CA THR A 131 15.37 4.56 11.01
C THR A 131 14.26 4.30 12.04
N PHE A 132 13.00 4.25 11.60
CA PHE A 132 11.86 4.04 12.49
C PHE A 132 11.87 2.67 13.18
N SER A 133 12.20 1.61 12.44
CA SER A 133 12.20 0.24 12.94
C SER A 133 13.45 -0.12 13.76
N ASN A 134 14.45 0.76 13.81
CA ASN A 134 15.78 0.47 14.34
C ASN A 134 16.34 -0.83 13.71
N ALA A 135 16.22 -0.95 12.39
CA ALA A 135 16.50 -2.20 11.71
C ALA A 135 17.98 -2.57 11.77
N THR A 136 18.27 -3.83 12.10
CA THR A 136 19.61 -4.42 12.07
C THR A 136 19.83 -5.29 10.84
N ALA A 137 18.76 -5.73 10.18
CA ALA A 137 18.84 -6.43 8.90
C ALA A 137 17.64 -6.14 8.00
N LEU A 138 17.81 -6.41 6.71
CA LEU A 138 16.79 -6.32 5.68
C LEU A 138 16.74 -7.62 4.90
N ARG A 139 15.56 -8.23 4.87
CA ARG A 139 15.28 -9.38 4.03
C ARG A 139 14.48 -9.00 2.80
N TYR A 140 14.69 -9.76 1.75
CA TYR A 140 14.07 -9.57 0.45
C TYR A 140 13.46 -10.87 -0.05
N HIS A 141 12.20 -10.78 -0.46
CA HIS A 141 11.49 -11.86 -1.14
C HIS A 141 10.95 -11.33 -2.47
N HIS A 142 11.34 -11.99 -3.56
CA HIS A 142 10.86 -11.69 -4.91
C HIS A 142 9.66 -12.57 -5.20
N THR A 143 8.61 -12.00 -5.80
CA THR A 143 7.49 -12.75 -6.38
C THR A 143 7.25 -12.27 -7.80
N ASP A 144 6.38 -12.97 -8.53
CA ASP A 144 6.03 -12.61 -9.90
C ASP A 144 5.25 -11.29 -10.01
N SER A 145 4.65 -10.82 -8.91
CA SER A 145 3.82 -9.61 -8.88
C SER A 145 4.44 -8.47 -8.09
N VAL A 146 4.96 -8.74 -6.89
CA VAL A 146 5.44 -7.69 -5.98
C VAL A 146 6.61 -8.18 -5.13
N ASN A 147 7.63 -7.34 -4.96
CA ASN A 147 8.73 -7.66 -4.05
C ASN A 147 8.38 -7.23 -2.63
N TYR A 148 8.84 -8.01 -1.66
CA TYR A 148 8.68 -7.72 -0.24
C TYR A 148 10.02 -7.50 0.45
N PHE A 149 10.01 -6.58 1.41
CA PHE A 149 11.14 -6.13 2.20
C PHE A 149 10.78 -6.19 3.68
N SER A 150 11.47 -7.03 4.45
CA SER A 150 11.24 -7.16 5.89
C SER A 150 12.41 -6.53 6.62
N PHE A 151 12.12 -5.50 7.41
CA PHE A 151 13.07 -4.94 8.36
C PHE A 151 13.07 -5.80 9.62
N GLU A 152 14.22 -6.34 9.98
CA GLU A 152 14.44 -7.01 11.26
C GLU A 152 15.01 -6.02 12.26
N GLY A 153 14.44 -5.94 13.46
CA GLY A 153 14.84 -4.98 14.49
C GLY A 153 13.92 -5.11 15.70
N ASP A 154 13.86 -4.06 16.52
CA ASP A 154 12.98 -4.01 17.69
C ASP A 154 11.50 -4.06 17.29
N ARG A 155 11.20 -3.54 16.09
CA ARG A 155 9.87 -3.51 15.50
C ARG A 155 9.94 -4.13 14.10
N PRO A 156 9.76 -5.45 13.96
CA PRO A 156 9.79 -6.05 12.64
C PRO A 156 8.60 -5.57 11.83
N MET A 157 8.90 -5.13 10.61
CA MET A 157 7.95 -4.51 9.70
C MET A 157 8.16 -5.09 8.31
N LEU A 158 7.06 -5.47 7.67
CA LEU A 158 7.03 -5.93 6.30
C LEU A 158 6.49 -4.82 5.40
N PHE A 159 7.23 -4.49 4.36
CA PHE A 159 6.82 -3.57 3.33
C PHE A 159 6.79 -4.28 1.97
N ASN A 160 5.89 -3.88 1.10
CA ASN A 160 6.00 -4.21 -0.31
C ASN A 160 6.96 -3.23 -1.00
N CYS A 161 7.29 -3.48 -2.27
CA CYS A 161 8.28 -2.70 -3.01
C CYS A 161 7.88 -1.25 -3.30
N TYR A 162 6.59 -0.95 -3.18
CA TYR A 162 6.06 0.40 -3.26
C TYR A 162 6.24 1.19 -1.95
N GLY A 163 6.70 0.53 -0.89
CA GLY A 163 6.85 1.10 0.42
C GLY A 163 5.57 1.06 1.26
N LYS A 164 4.50 0.40 0.81
CA LYS A 164 3.32 0.15 1.65
C LYS A 164 3.68 -0.83 2.75
N MET A 165 3.33 -0.50 3.98
CA MET A 165 3.44 -1.43 5.10
C MET A 165 2.35 -2.48 4.99
N GLU A 166 2.75 -3.73 4.84
CA GLU A 166 1.82 -4.87 4.72
C GLU A 166 1.54 -5.45 6.10
N CYS A 167 2.58 -5.58 6.94
CA CYS A 167 2.46 -6.26 8.22
C CYS A 167 3.35 -5.63 9.30
N THR A 168 2.87 -5.68 10.54
CA THR A 168 3.65 -5.47 11.75
C THR A 168 3.37 -6.60 12.73
N ARG A 169 4.32 -6.95 13.60
CA ARG A 169 4.09 -7.95 14.65
C ARG A 169 3.00 -7.56 15.68
N LEU A 170 2.55 -6.31 15.67
CA LEU A 170 1.47 -5.85 16.55
C LEU A 170 0.09 -6.32 16.09
N ASN A 171 -0.07 -6.64 14.80
CA ASN A 171 -1.33 -7.08 14.19
C ASN A 171 -1.22 -8.54 13.71
N TYR A 172 -0.66 -9.40 14.57
CA TYR A 172 -0.44 -10.81 14.26
C TYR A 172 -1.66 -11.65 14.67
N ASP A 173 -2.38 -12.19 13.68
CA ASP A 173 -3.38 -13.24 13.87
C ASP A 173 -2.88 -14.53 13.17
N PRO A 174 -2.70 -15.66 13.88
CA PRO A 174 -2.25 -16.92 13.28
C PRO A 174 -3.10 -17.34 12.07
N GLY A 175 -2.46 -17.72 10.97
CA GLY A 175 -3.12 -18.10 9.72
C GLY A 175 -3.61 -16.92 8.87
N SER A 176 -3.48 -15.67 9.33
CA SER A 176 -3.75 -14.49 8.50
C SER A 176 -2.74 -14.36 7.36
N ARG A 177 -3.08 -13.52 6.36
CA ARG A 177 -2.14 -13.14 5.28
C ARG A 177 -0.81 -12.63 5.84
N CYS A 178 -0.85 -11.89 6.96
CA CYS A 178 0.36 -11.38 7.57
C CYS A 178 1.22 -12.44 8.24
N ASP A 179 0.62 -13.43 8.89
CA ASP A 179 1.34 -14.57 9.43
C ASP A 179 2.07 -15.33 8.31
N VAL A 180 1.38 -15.65 7.23
CA VAL A 180 1.96 -16.33 6.06
C VAL A 180 3.14 -15.55 5.47
N LEU A 181 2.97 -14.23 5.27
CA LEU A 181 4.03 -13.39 4.72
C LEU A 181 5.22 -13.28 5.67
N LEU A 182 5.00 -13.04 6.97
CA LEU A 182 6.09 -12.94 7.95
C LEU A 182 6.87 -14.26 8.05
N ASN A 183 6.20 -15.41 8.07
CA ASN A 183 6.84 -16.73 8.06
C ASN A 183 7.65 -16.96 6.78
N THR A 184 7.13 -16.51 5.62
CA THR A 184 7.87 -16.54 4.36
C THR A 184 9.17 -15.73 4.47
N MET A 185 9.11 -14.58 5.13
CA MET A 185 10.27 -13.70 5.30
C MET A 185 11.34 -14.27 6.23
N GLU A 186 11.02 -15.15 7.18
CA GLU A 186 12.04 -15.77 8.06
C GLU A 186 13.10 -16.56 7.27
N THR A 187 12.70 -17.14 6.13
CA THR A 187 13.59 -17.88 5.22
C THR A 187 14.10 -17.04 4.05
N ALA A 188 13.61 -15.81 3.91
CA ALA A 188 13.97 -14.93 2.80
C ALA A 188 15.43 -14.45 2.92
N ARG A 189 16.01 -14.09 1.77
CA ARG A 189 17.41 -13.68 1.65
C ARG A 189 17.66 -12.37 2.38
N ILE A 190 18.67 -12.34 3.23
CA ILE A 190 19.21 -11.09 3.78
C ILE A 190 19.98 -10.37 2.67
N ILE A 191 19.60 -9.12 2.40
CA ILE A 191 20.23 -8.25 1.39
C ILE A 191 20.98 -7.07 2.00
N TRP A 192 20.77 -6.82 3.29
CA TRP A 192 21.56 -5.88 4.08
C TRP A 192 21.54 -6.30 5.55
N ALA A 193 22.66 -6.13 6.24
CA ALA A 193 22.78 -6.30 7.68
C ALA A 193 23.76 -5.25 8.22
N GLU A 194 23.50 -4.76 9.43
CA GLU A 194 24.41 -3.88 10.14
C GLU A 194 25.59 -4.71 10.68
N ASN A 195 26.82 -4.31 10.33
CA ASN A 195 28.02 -4.93 10.87
C ASN A 195 28.14 -4.51 12.34
N LYS A 196 27.98 -5.47 13.25
CA LYS A 196 28.32 -5.30 14.66
C LYS A 196 29.80 -5.58 14.90
#